data_AF-A0A832FJ55-F1
#
_entry.id   AF-A0A832FJ55-F1
#
_cell.length_a   1.000
_cell.length_b   1.000
_cell.length_c   1.000
_cell.angle_alpha   90.00
_cell.angle_beta   90.00
_cell.angle_gamma   90.00
#
_symmetry.space_group_name_H-M   'P 1'
#
loop_
_entity.id
_entity.type
_entity.pdbx_description
1 polymer ?
#
loop_
_entity_poly.entity_id
_entity_poly.type
_entity_poly.pdbx_seq_one_letter_code
_entity_poly.pdbx_strand_id
1 'polypeptide(L)'
;MGRTDYLGEAARPSNALKLLAIMPWIFLAATYFITEGFNVRPTTPPYLYLFASPALAVLAIVVAVMGYLLAKDEEPEWGSRIAFKAIQAAELASILSAVLVLVIIAVTYYLR
;
A
#
# COMPACT_ATOMS: atom_id res chain seq x y z
N MET A 1 -25.12 5.78 -14.34
CA MET A 1 -25.00 7.25 -14.38
C MET A 1 -24.06 7.70 -13.27
N GLY A 2 -22.81 8.00 -13.63
CA GLY A 2 -21.87 8.64 -12.70
C GLY A 2 -22.28 10.09 -12.50
N ARG A 3 -22.29 10.57 -11.25
CA ARG A 3 -22.41 12.01 -10.97
C ARG A 3 -21.14 12.67 -11.51
N THR A 4 -21.24 13.29 -12.68
CA THR A 4 -20.26 14.26 -13.19
C THR A 4 -20.29 15.50 -12.32
N ASP A 5 -19.13 16.12 -12.08
CA ASP A 5 -19.08 17.45 -11.47
C ASP A 5 -19.73 18.50 -12.41
N TYR A 6 -19.89 19.73 -11.95
CA TYR A 6 -20.53 20.83 -12.70
C TYR A 6 -19.86 21.12 -14.06
N LEU A 7 -18.64 20.61 -14.29
CA LEU A 7 -17.87 20.72 -15.54
C LEU A 7 -17.73 19.40 -16.34
N GLY A 8 -18.39 18.31 -15.93
CA GLY A 8 -18.29 17.03 -16.64
C GLY A 8 -17.12 16.14 -16.21
N GLU A 9 -16.28 16.58 -15.27
CA GLU A 9 -15.16 15.79 -14.74
C GLU A 9 -15.63 14.57 -13.94
N ALA A 10 -14.86 13.49 -14.03
CA ALA A 10 -15.11 12.27 -13.30
C ALA A 10 -14.82 12.49 -11.81
N ALA A 11 -15.86 12.84 -11.04
CA ALA A 11 -15.77 13.05 -9.59
C ALA A 11 -15.51 11.76 -8.76
N ARG A 12 -15.03 10.67 -9.39
CA ARG A 12 -14.84 9.37 -8.76
C ARG A 12 -13.44 8.82 -9.09
N PRO A 13 -12.75 8.22 -8.11
CA PRO A 13 -11.49 7.53 -8.34
C PRO A 13 -11.60 6.50 -9.46
N SER A 14 -10.59 6.47 -10.33
CA SER A 14 -10.49 5.46 -11.39
C SER A 14 -10.36 4.05 -10.79
N ASN A 15 -10.60 3.03 -11.61
CA ASN A 15 -10.39 1.65 -11.19
C ASN A 15 -8.90 1.37 -10.93
N ALA A 16 -8.00 2.01 -11.69
CA ALA A 16 -6.57 1.91 -11.47
C ALA A 16 -6.20 2.46 -10.08
N LEU A 17 -6.70 3.63 -9.71
CA LEU A 17 -6.45 4.24 -8.42
C LEU A 17 -6.99 3.39 -7.25
N LYS A 18 -8.18 2.80 -7.41
CA LYS A 18 -8.72 1.87 -6.40
C LYS A 18 -7.88 0.61 -6.22
N LEU A 19 -7.33 0.08 -7.32
CA LEU A 19 -6.45 -1.09 -7.26
C LEU A 19 -5.15 -0.74 -6.55
N LEU A 20 -4.54 0.39 -6.91
CA LEU A 20 -3.32 0.90 -6.25
C LEU A 20 -3.56 1.13 -4.75
N ALA A 21 -4.72 1.67 -4.36
CA ALA A 21 -5.08 1.89 -2.95
C ALA A 21 -5.14 0.61 -2.10
N ILE A 22 -5.38 -0.55 -2.70
CA ILE A 22 -5.56 -1.83 -1.99
C ILE A 22 -4.28 -2.67 -2.04
N MET A 23 -3.52 -2.60 -3.13
CA MET A 23 -2.37 -3.46 -3.37
C MET A 23 -1.27 -3.44 -2.28
N PRO A 24 -0.86 -2.28 -1.72
CA PRO A 24 0.11 -2.24 -0.64
C PRO A 24 -0.32 -3.06 0.57
N TRP A 25 -1.60 -3.00 0.93
CA TRP A 25 -2.16 -3.78 2.04
C TRP A 25 -2.13 -5.28 1.77
N ILE A 26 -2.35 -5.70 0.52
CA ILE A 26 -2.21 -7.11 0.11
C ILE A 26 -0.77 -7.58 0.31
N PHE A 27 0.22 -6.79 -0.10
CA PHE A 27 1.63 -7.15 0.07
C PHE A 27 2.05 -7.20 1.55
N LEU A 28 1.56 -6.27 2.38
CA LEU A 28 1.80 -6.29 3.82
C LEU A 28 1.13 -7.49 4.49
N ALA A 29 -0.10 -7.83 4.11
CA ALA A 29 -0.78 -9.02 4.59
C ALA A 29 -0.04 -10.30 4.18
N ALA A 30 0.39 -10.40 2.92
CA ALA A 30 1.20 -11.52 2.45
C ALA A 30 2.50 -11.67 3.25
N THR A 31 3.16 -10.55 3.57
CA THR A 31 4.35 -10.54 4.43
C THR A 31 4.05 -11.07 5.82
N TYR A 32 2.93 -10.65 6.43
CA TYR A 32 2.50 -11.18 7.72
C TYR A 32 2.26 -12.70 7.69
N PHE A 33 1.62 -13.22 6.64
CA PHE A 33 1.39 -14.66 6.50
C PHE A 33 2.69 -15.45 6.26
N ILE A 34 3.58 -14.96 5.39
CA ILE A 34 4.87 -15.61 5.12
C ILE A 34 5.71 -15.70 6.39
N THR A 35 5.71 -14.64 7.19
CA THR A 35 6.49 -14.58 8.44
C THR A 35 5.79 -15.20 9.64
N GLU A 36 4.57 -15.70 9.47
CA GLU A 36 3.70 -16.18 10.56
C GLU A 36 3.56 -15.15 11.71
N GLY A 37 3.33 -13.89 11.34
CA GLY A 37 3.27 -12.78 12.29
C GLY A 37 4.63 -12.43 12.89
N PHE A 38 5.68 -12.47 12.07
CA PHE A 38 7.07 -12.19 12.47
C PHE A 38 7.63 -13.18 13.50
N ASN A 39 7.24 -14.46 13.36
CA ASN A 39 7.80 -15.54 14.15
C ASN A 39 9.31 -15.67 13.87
N VAL A 40 10.09 -15.93 14.91
CA VAL A 40 11.54 -16.12 14.85
C VAL A 40 11.92 -17.36 14.04
N ARG A 41 11.07 -18.39 14.03
CA ARG A 41 11.26 -19.62 13.25
C ARG A 41 9.97 -19.98 12.52
N PRO A 42 9.63 -19.27 11.43
CA PRO A 42 8.48 -19.59 10.62
C PRO A 42 8.60 -20.99 10.02
N THR A 43 7.48 -21.67 9.77
CA THR A 43 7.47 -22.94 9.04
C THR A 43 7.66 -22.75 7.54
N THR A 44 7.49 -21.53 7.04
CA THR A 44 7.76 -21.19 5.64
C THR A 44 9.24 -21.34 5.28
N PRO A 45 9.54 -21.71 4.03
CA PRO A 45 10.92 -21.83 3.57
C PRO A 45 11.77 -20.58 3.81
N PRO A 46 13.04 -20.72 4.24
CA PRO A 46 13.91 -19.58 4.60
C PRO A 46 13.99 -18.46 3.58
N TYR A 47 14.04 -18.81 2.29
CA TYR A 47 14.13 -17.81 1.23
C TYR A 47 12.90 -16.88 1.16
N LEU A 48 11.73 -17.32 1.62
CA LEU A 48 10.51 -16.50 1.60
C LEU A 48 10.51 -15.45 2.72
N TYR A 49 10.79 -15.83 3.97
CA TYR A 49 10.81 -14.85 5.06
C TYR A 49 12.08 -13.99 5.03
N LEU A 50 13.18 -14.49 4.48
CA LEU A 50 14.39 -13.70 4.29
C LEU A 50 14.24 -12.74 3.11
N PHE A 51 13.97 -13.20 1.90
CA PHE A 51 14.04 -12.34 0.71
C PHE A 51 12.68 -11.85 0.22
N ALA A 52 11.66 -12.70 0.17
CA ALA A 52 10.36 -12.31 -0.37
C ALA A 52 9.64 -11.31 0.53
N SER A 53 9.71 -11.47 1.85
CA SER A 53 9.06 -10.58 2.82
C SER A 53 9.55 -9.12 2.74
N PRO A 54 10.86 -8.82 2.78
CA PRO A 54 11.31 -7.44 2.58
C PRO A 54 11.04 -6.93 1.16
N ALA A 55 11.12 -7.79 0.12
CA ALA A 55 10.78 -7.40 -1.24
C ALA A 55 9.31 -6.96 -1.35
N LEU A 56 8.38 -7.69 -0.72
CA LEU A 56 6.96 -7.35 -0.67
C LEU A 56 6.72 -6.02 0.05
N ALA A 57 7.41 -5.78 1.17
CA ALA A 57 7.31 -4.50 1.87
C ALA A 57 7.86 -3.32 1.04
N VAL A 58 8.96 -3.51 0.31
CA VAL A 58 9.48 -2.50 -0.63
C VAL A 58 8.49 -2.26 -1.78
N LEU A 59 7.92 -3.32 -2.36
CA LEU A 59 6.89 -3.20 -3.39
C LEU A 59 5.64 -2.47 -2.86
N ALA A 60 5.25 -2.69 -1.60
CA ALA A 60 4.16 -1.96 -0.96
C ALA A 60 4.44 -0.45 -0.94
N ILE A 61 5.65 -0.03 -0.60
CA ILE A 61 6.06 1.38 -0.64
C ILE A 61 5.98 1.93 -2.06
N VAL A 62 6.56 1.23 -3.04
CA VAL A 62 6.58 1.69 -4.44
C VAL A 62 5.17 1.87 -4.98
N VAL A 63 4.30 0.88 -4.77
CA VAL A 63 2.91 0.94 -5.21
C VAL A 63 2.14 2.03 -4.49
N ALA A 64 2.34 2.20 -3.18
CA ALA A 64 1.68 3.24 -2.41
C ALA A 64 2.09 4.65 -2.86
N VAL A 65 3.36 4.85 -3.21
CA VAL A 65 3.84 6.09 -3.81
C VAL A 65 3.15 6.35 -5.15
N MET A 66 3.04 5.34 -6.02
CA MET A 66 2.30 5.47 -7.28
C MET A 66 0.83 5.80 -7.06
N GLY A 67 0.17 5.11 -6.12
CA GLY A 67 -1.23 5.35 -5.75
C GLY A 67 -1.44 6.76 -5.19
N TYR A 68 -0.53 7.25 -4.35
CA TYR A 68 -0.58 8.61 -3.82
C TYR A 68 -0.42 9.67 -4.91
N LEU A 69 0.52 9.48 -5.85
CA LEU A 69 0.74 10.40 -6.97
C LEU A 69 -0.47 10.41 -7.91
N LEU A 70 -1.00 9.23 -8.26
CA LEU A 70 -2.20 9.13 -9.09
C LEU A 70 -3.44 9.71 -8.38
N ALA A 71 -3.56 9.55 -7.06
CA ALA A 71 -4.63 10.16 -6.29
C ALA A 71 -4.58 11.69 -6.28
N LYS A 72 -3.39 12.28 -6.44
CA LYS A 72 -3.23 13.72 -6.58
C LYS A 72 -3.52 14.19 -8.00
N ASP A 73 -3.15 13.39 -8.99
CA ASP A 73 -3.37 13.68 -10.40
C ASP A 73 -4.86 13.59 -10.77
N GLU A 74 -5.58 12.59 -10.26
CA GLU A 74 -7.02 12.43 -10.47
C GLU A 74 -7.90 13.31 -9.56
N GLU A 75 -7.32 14.04 -8.60
CA GLU A 75 -8.09 14.85 -7.65
C GLU A 75 -8.77 16.03 -8.39
N PRO A 76 -10.11 16.18 -8.32
CA PRO A 76 -10.81 17.24 -9.04
C PRO A 76 -10.43 18.62 -8.49
N GLU A 77 -10.16 19.55 -9.41
CA GLU A 77 -9.83 20.93 -9.07
C GLU A 77 -11.00 21.64 -8.39
N TRP A 78 -12.23 21.29 -8.78
CA TRP A 78 -13.45 21.88 -8.28
C TRP A 78 -14.38 20.73 -7.89
N GLY A 79 -14.86 20.69 -6.64
CA GLY A 79 -15.77 19.63 -6.17
C GLY A 79 -15.29 18.84 -4.96
N SER A 80 -15.94 17.70 -4.70
CA SER A 80 -15.71 16.90 -3.49
C SER A 80 -14.42 16.07 -3.58
N ARG A 81 -13.44 16.43 -2.74
CA ARG A 81 -12.11 15.80 -2.69
C ARG A 81 -11.98 14.70 -1.64
N ILE A 82 -13.04 14.41 -0.88
CA ILE A 82 -12.98 13.54 0.30
C ILE A 82 -12.47 12.14 -0.05
N ALA A 83 -12.96 11.54 -1.14
CA ALA A 83 -12.53 10.20 -1.55
C ALA A 83 -11.04 10.15 -1.92
N PHE A 84 -10.55 11.16 -2.64
CA PHE A 84 -9.13 11.28 -3.01
C PHE A 84 -8.24 11.52 -1.80
N LYS A 85 -8.65 12.38 -0.86
CA LYS A 85 -7.93 12.59 0.40
C LYS A 85 -7.88 11.34 1.28
N ALA A 86 -8.96 10.56 1.32
CA ALA A 86 -8.98 9.29 2.03
C ALA A 86 -8.00 8.29 1.42
N ILE A 87 -7.93 8.21 0.08
CA ILE A 87 -6.95 7.36 -0.62
C ILE A 87 -5.52 7.85 -0.35
N GLN A 88 -5.25 9.15 -0.50
CA GLN A 88 -3.94 9.73 -0.19
C GLN A 88 -3.49 9.42 1.25
N ALA A 89 -4.40 9.52 2.23
CA ALA A 89 -4.12 9.18 3.61
C ALA A 89 -3.88 7.68 3.82
N ALA A 90 -4.67 6.82 3.16
CA ALA A 90 -4.47 5.37 3.21
C ALA A 90 -3.12 4.95 2.63
N GLU A 91 -2.66 5.60 1.57
CA GLU A 91 -1.34 5.34 0.97
C GLU A 91 -0.19 5.82 1.85
N LEU A 92 -0.32 6.98 2.48
CA LEU A 92 0.66 7.41 3.47
C LEU A 92 0.72 6.44 4.66
N ALA A 93 -0.43 5.95 5.13
CA ALA A 93 -0.49 4.96 6.19
C ALA A 93 0.13 3.61 5.78
N SER A 94 -0.07 3.17 4.53
CA SER A 94 0.52 1.94 4.01
C SER A 94 2.03 2.05 3.88
N ILE A 95 2.57 3.21 3.46
CA ILE A 95 4.02 3.49 3.45
C ILE A 95 4.61 3.39 4.86
N LEU A 96 4.01 4.08 5.84
CA LEU A 96 4.48 4.04 7.22
C LEU A 96 4.44 2.61 7.79
N SER A 97 3.38 1.87 7.48
CA SER A 97 3.24 0.46 7.88
C SER A 97 4.30 -0.41 7.23
N ALA A 98 4.61 -0.21 5.95
CA ALA A 98 5.64 -0.94 5.23
C ALA A 98 7.04 -0.69 5.79
N VAL A 99 7.35 0.57 6.15
CA VAL A 99 8.61 0.91 6.83
C VAL A 99 8.70 0.21 8.17
N LEU A 100 7.63 0.21 8.97
CA LEU A 100 7.60 -0.51 10.25
C LEU A 100 7.82 -2.02 10.05
N VAL A 101 7.15 -2.62 9.06
CA VAL A 101 7.32 -4.04 8.71
C VAL A 101 8.76 -4.34 8.30
N LEU A 102 9.42 -3.48 7.51
CA LEU A 102 10.83 -3.64 7.17
C LEU A 102 11.74 -3.61 8.39
N VAL A 103 11.49 -2.71 9.34
CA VAL A 103 12.24 -2.64 10.60
C VAL A 103 12.07 -3.92 11.40
N ILE A 104 10.84 -4.44 11.52
CA ILE A 104 10.56 -5.69 12.23
C ILE A 104 11.29 -6.86 11.55
N ILE A 105 11.21 -6.98 10.22
CA ILE A 105 11.92 -8.02 9.46
C ILE A 105 13.43 -7.93 9.70
N ALA A 106 14.01 -6.73 9.64
CA ALA A 106 15.43 -6.51 9.84
C ALA A 106 15.86 -6.97 11.25
N VAL A 107 15.14 -6.56 12.30
CA VAL A 107 15.44 -6.93 13.68
C VAL A 107 15.28 -8.44 13.91
N THR A 108 14.22 -9.06 13.37
CA THR A 108 13.92 -10.47 13.64
C THR A 108 14.84 -11.43 12.88
N TYR A 109 15.19 -11.14 11.63
CA TYR A 109 15.84 -12.11 10.75
C TYR A 109 17.28 -11.75 10.33
N TYR A 110 17.68 -10.48 10.41
CA TYR A 110 18.95 -10.01 9.87
C TYR A 110 19.92 -9.46 10.92
N LEU A 111 19.41 -8.76 11.93
CA LEU A 111 20.20 -8.09 12.97
C LEU A 111 20.23 -8.86 14.28
N ARG A 112 19.92 -10.16 14.22
CA ARG A 112 19.86 -11.03 15.37
C ARG A 112 21.23 -11.47 15.85
#